data_AF-A0A834XTL3-F1
#
_entry.id   AF-A0A834XTL3-F1
#
_cell.length_a   1.000
_cell.length_b   1.000
_cell.length_c   1.000
_cell.angle_alpha   90.00
_cell.angle_beta   90.00
_cell.angle_gamma   90.00
#
_symmetry.space_group_name_H-M   'P 1'
#
loop_
_entity.id
_entity.type
_entity.pdbx_description
1 polymer ?
#
loop_
_entity_poly.entity_id
_entity_poly.type
_entity_poly.pdbx_seq_one_letter_code
_entity_poly.pdbx_strand_id
1 'polypeptide(L)'
;MTSRIKVPPTILATWTVFIIMVLCVAEIQGLTCYKCGLYNEGVGSITPCINSTAQMHLQQCPASAEFCIKYVSEGSTVRDCVGSCVEKEAWSTRTYCCKKDGCNKSGPGIHDTTTKLTTIALGIVFVCSIRG
;
A
#
# COMPACT_ATOMS: atom_id res chain seq x y z
N MET A 1 39.91 34.82 -4.29
CA MET A 1 40.29 34.09 -3.05
C MET A 1 39.27 32.99 -2.81
N THR A 2 39.60 31.74 -3.15
CA THR A 2 38.74 30.57 -2.88
C THR A 2 39.09 30.02 -1.50
N SER A 3 38.38 30.47 -0.46
CA SER A 3 38.50 29.87 0.87
C SER A 3 38.04 28.42 0.82
N ARG A 4 39.00 27.49 0.91
CA ARG A 4 38.70 26.08 1.16
C ARG A 4 38.28 25.94 2.62
N ILE A 5 36.97 25.94 2.86
CA ILE A 5 36.40 25.61 4.16
C ILE A 5 36.76 24.15 4.46
N LYS A 6 37.55 23.93 5.50
CA LYS A 6 37.96 22.60 5.96
C LYS A 6 36.83 22.04 6.81
N VAL A 7 35.90 21.35 6.18
CA VAL A 7 34.79 20.70 6.89
C VAL A 7 35.39 19.56 7.72
N PRO A 8 35.16 19.52 9.04
CA PRO A 8 35.72 18.46 9.88
C PRO A 8 35.08 17.11 9.52
N PRO A 9 35.87 16.02 9.51
CA PRO A 9 35.40 14.69 9.10
C PRO A 9 34.27 14.14 9.98
N THR A 10 34.16 14.63 11.21
CA THR A 10 33.07 14.31 12.14
C THR A 10 31.70 14.79 11.64
N ILE A 11 31.64 15.94 10.97
CA ILE A 11 30.39 16.46 10.39
C ILE A 11 30.00 15.64 9.16
N LEU A 12 30.96 15.22 8.31
CA LEU A 12 30.63 14.32 7.20
C LEU A 12 30.15 12.95 7.69
N ALA A 13 30.74 12.41 8.76
CA ALA A 13 30.35 11.13 9.33
C ALA A 13 28.94 11.17 9.94
N THR A 14 28.57 12.24 10.66
CA THR A 14 27.23 12.34 11.24
C THR A 14 26.14 12.49 10.18
N TRP A 15 26.40 13.25 9.12
CA TRP A 15 25.47 13.42 8.01
C TRP A 15 25.27 12.14 7.20
N THR A 16 26.34 11.39 6.95
CA THR A 16 26.24 10.11 6.24
C THR A 16 25.44 9.08 7.04
N VAL A 17 25.66 8.99 8.36
CA VAL A 17 24.85 8.12 9.24
C VAL A 17 23.38 8.53 9.25
N PHE A 18 23.09 9.83 9.30
CA PHE A 18 21.71 10.32 9.26
C PHE A 18 20.99 9.98 7.94
N ILE A 19 21.68 10.13 6.80
CA ILE A 19 21.15 9.75 5.48
C ILE A 19 20.87 8.24 5.43
N ILE A 20 21.79 7.41 5.93
CA ILE A 20 21.60 5.94 5.96
C ILE A 20 20.39 5.58 6.81
N MET A 21 20.22 6.19 7.99
CA MET A 21 19.08 5.95 8.86
C MET A 21 17.74 6.32 8.22
N VAL A 22 17.68 7.42 7.48
CA VAL A 22 16.47 7.84 6.75
C VAL A 22 16.16 6.89 5.58
N LEU A 23 17.18 6.35 4.91
CA LEU A 23 17.02 5.37 3.82
C LEU A 23 16.58 3.99 4.32
N CYS A 24 16.88 3.63 5.57
CA CYS A 24 16.55 2.33 6.16
C CYS A 24 15.12 2.21 6.71
N VAL A 25 14.27 3.23 6.59
CA VAL A 25 12.86 3.11 6.98
C VAL A 25 12.09 2.30 5.93
N ALA A 26 12.26 0.98 5.98
CA ALA A 26 11.41 0.05 5.26
C ALA A 26 10.04 0.03 5.95
N GLU A 27 9.05 0.63 5.31
CA GLU A 27 7.64 0.53 5.67
C GLU A 27 7.20 -0.94 5.52
N ILE A 28 7.29 -1.73 6.60
CA ILE A 28 6.62 -3.04 6.68
C ILE A 28 5.14 -2.77 6.95
N GLN A 29 4.45 -2.16 6.00
CA GLN A 29 3.01 -1.97 6.05
C GLN A 29 2.37 -3.27 5.59
N GLY A 30 1.75 -3.99 6.52
CA GLY A 30 0.95 -5.15 6.17
C GLY A 30 -0.32 -4.69 5.44
N LEU A 31 -0.70 -5.40 4.38
CA LEU A 31 -1.89 -5.07 3.58
C LEU A 31 -3.17 -5.14 4.43
N THR A 32 -4.05 -4.16 4.27
CA THR A 32 -5.38 -4.14 4.88
C THR A 32 -6.46 -4.17 3.80
N CYS A 33 -7.44 -5.06 3.90
CA CYS A 33 -8.51 -5.17 2.90
C CYS A 33 -9.88 -5.23 3.58
N TYR A 34 -10.92 -4.91 2.83
CA TYR A 34 -12.28 -5.22 3.26
C TYR A 34 -12.51 -6.72 3.15
N LYS A 35 -12.97 -7.35 4.23
CA LYS A 35 -13.30 -8.78 4.25
C LYS A 35 -14.77 -8.98 4.51
N CYS A 36 -15.44 -9.74 3.65
CA CYS A 36 -16.80 -10.21 3.88
C CYS A 36 -17.11 -11.42 2.99
N GLY A 37 -17.89 -12.36 3.54
CA GLY A 37 -18.16 -13.64 2.89
C GLY A 37 -17.01 -14.63 3.05
N LEU A 38 -17.14 -15.80 2.41
CA LEU A 38 -16.06 -16.79 2.29
C LEU A 38 -15.84 -17.08 0.80
N TYR A 39 -14.60 -16.88 0.35
CA TYR A 39 -14.18 -17.29 -0.99
C TYR A 39 -13.39 -18.59 -0.89
N ASN A 40 -14.00 -19.71 -1.28
CA ASN A 40 -13.31 -20.99 -1.37
C ASN A 40 -13.15 -21.38 -2.84
N GLU A 41 -11.92 -21.41 -3.33
CA GLU A 41 -11.62 -21.76 -4.73
C GLU A 41 -11.91 -23.23 -5.08
N GLY A 42 -12.14 -24.09 -4.09
CA GLY A 42 -12.21 -25.56 -4.27
C GLY A 42 -13.59 -26.23 -4.11
N VAL A 43 -14.63 -25.54 -3.64
CA VAL A 43 -15.91 -26.19 -3.27
C VAL A 43 -17.16 -25.56 -3.87
N GLY A 44 -17.03 -24.44 -4.60
CA GLY A 44 -18.17 -23.76 -5.24
C GLY A 44 -19.17 -23.11 -4.26
N SER A 45 -18.97 -23.23 -2.95
CA SER A 45 -19.79 -22.54 -1.95
C SER A 45 -19.20 -21.16 -1.67
N ILE A 46 -19.77 -20.16 -2.31
CA ILE A 46 -19.49 -18.75 -2.06
C ILE A 46 -20.52 -18.26 -1.04
N THR A 47 -20.10 -17.91 0.17
CA THR A 47 -21.01 -17.27 1.13
C THR A 47 -21.04 -15.77 0.84
N PRO A 48 -22.16 -15.19 0.36
CA PRO A 48 -22.20 -13.78 -0.01
C PRO A 48 -22.15 -12.88 1.22
N CYS A 49 -21.70 -11.63 1.04
CA CYS A 49 -21.82 -10.61 2.07
C CYS A 49 -23.31 -10.27 2.28
N ILE A 50 -23.89 -10.59 3.44
CA ILE A 50 -25.26 -10.14 3.79
C ILE A 50 -25.22 -8.68 4.26
N ASN A 51 -26.27 -7.92 3.93
CA ASN A 51 -26.37 -6.46 4.07
C ASN A 51 -26.09 -5.93 5.50
N SER A 52 -26.16 -6.79 6.53
CA SER A 52 -25.87 -6.46 7.93
C SER A 52 -24.43 -6.78 8.40
N THR A 53 -23.70 -7.66 7.70
CA THR A 53 -22.26 -7.91 7.92
C THR A 53 -21.39 -7.01 7.07
N ALA A 54 -22.00 -6.21 6.20
CA ALA A 54 -21.38 -5.14 5.42
C ALA A 54 -20.97 -3.92 6.27
N GLN A 55 -20.81 -4.08 7.59
CA GLN A 55 -19.87 -3.23 8.31
C GLN A 55 -18.48 -3.53 7.76
N MET A 56 -18.18 -2.83 6.67
CA MET A 56 -16.94 -2.89 5.91
C MET A 56 -15.82 -2.38 6.80
N HIS A 57 -15.35 -3.23 7.70
CA HIS A 57 -14.19 -2.96 8.52
C HIS A 57 -12.96 -3.35 7.73
N LEU A 58 -12.01 -2.44 7.66
CA LEU A 58 -10.69 -2.74 7.15
C LEU A 58 -10.05 -3.74 8.11
N GLN A 59 -9.66 -4.90 7.59
CA GLN A 59 -9.00 -5.92 8.39
C GLN A 59 -7.59 -6.16 7.87
N GLN A 60 -6.68 -6.38 8.81
CA GLN A 60 -5.32 -6.78 8.51
C GLN A 60 -5.31 -8.13 7.77
N CYS A 61 -4.59 -8.18 6.66
CA CYS A 61 -4.34 -9.41 5.93
C CYS A 61 -3.21 -10.21 6.61
N PRO A 62 -3.20 -11.56 6.48
CA PRO A 62 -2.06 -12.35 6.89
C PRO A 62 -0.82 -11.98 6.05
N ALA A 63 0.38 -12.20 6.59
CA ALA A 63 1.63 -11.90 5.89
C ALA A 63 1.81 -12.66 4.56
N SER A 64 1.08 -13.76 4.37
CA SER A 64 1.06 -14.54 3.13
C SER A 64 0.16 -13.96 2.04
N ALA A 65 -0.63 -12.93 2.34
CA ALA A 65 -1.56 -12.32 1.39
C ALA A 65 -0.96 -11.04 0.80
N GLU A 66 -0.89 -11.00 -0.53
CA GLU A 66 -0.34 -9.87 -1.29
C GLU A 66 -1.42 -9.06 -2.02
N PHE A 67 -2.65 -9.57 -2.10
CA PHE A 67 -3.73 -8.99 -2.88
C PHE A 67 -5.04 -8.91 -2.09
N CYS A 68 -5.74 -7.78 -2.22
CA CYS A 68 -7.16 -7.70 -1.95
C CYS A 68 -7.95 -8.21 -3.15
N ILE A 69 -8.96 -9.03 -2.90
CA ILE A 69 -9.87 -9.52 -3.93
C ILE A 69 -11.27 -8.94 -3.77
N LYS A 70 -11.94 -8.81 -4.91
CA LYS A 70 -13.38 -8.57 -4.98
C LYS A 70 -13.97 -9.48 -6.05
N TYR A 71 -14.75 -10.45 -5.60
CA TYR A 71 -15.54 -11.30 -6.46
C TYR A 71 -16.97 -10.76 -6.54
N VAL A 72 -17.49 -10.57 -7.75
CA VAL A 72 -18.85 -10.09 -8.02
C VAL A 72 -19.53 -11.12 -8.90
N SER A 73 -20.75 -11.51 -8.54
CA SER A 73 -21.65 -12.38 -9.30
C SER A 73 -23.07 -11.78 -9.29
N GLU A 74 -24.02 -12.36 -10.02
CA GLU A 74 -25.41 -11.89 -10.08
C GLU A 74 -26.07 -11.88 -8.69
N GLY A 75 -26.03 -10.72 -8.04
CA GLY A 75 -26.60 -10.49 -6.71
C GLY A 75 -25.68 -10.84 -5.52
N SER A 76 -24.43 -11.25 -5.75
CA SER A 76 -23.48 -11.60 -4.68
C SER A 76 -22.16 -10.87 -4.85
N THR A 77 -21.58 -10.40 -3.74
CA THR A 77 -20.21 -9.89 -3.70
C THR A 77 -19.48 -10.56 -2.55
N VAL A 78 -18.20 -10.86 -2.74
CA VAL A 78 -17.29 -11.40 -1.72
C VAL A 78 -15.97 -10.65 -1.80
N ARG A 79 -15.35 -10.43 -0.64
CA ARG A 79 -14.10 -9.67 -0.50
C ARG A 79 -13.21 -10.35 0.49
N ASP A 80 -11.93 -10.50 0.16
CA ASP A 80 -10.95 -11.14 1.03
C ASP A 80 -9.51 -10.70 0.70
N CYS A 81 -8.53 -11.19 1.45
CA CYS A 81 -7.12 -11.14 1.11
C CYS A 81 -6.62 -12.52 0.63
N VAL A 82 -5.83 -12.55 -0.44
CA VAL A 82 -5.25 -13.79 -0.99
C VAL A 82 -3.77 -13.62 -1.30
N GLY A 83 -3.03 -14.73 -1.31
CA GLY A 83 -1.61 -14.74 -1.70
C GLY A 83 -1.38 -14.57 -3.20
N SER A 84 -2.30 -15.08 -4.02
CA SER A 84 -2.25 -14.96 -5.49
C SER A 84 -3.65 -14.66 -6.02
N CYS A 85 -3.75 -13.77 -6.99
CA CYS A 85 -5.03 -13.38 -7.58
C CYS A 85 -4.93 -13.33 -9.10
N VAL A 86 -5.94 -13.87 -9.79
CA VAL A 86 -6.06 -13.80 -11.25
C VAL A 86 -7.43 -13.20 -11.58
N GLU A 87 -7.42 -12.08 -12.31
CA GLU A 87 -8.65 -11.47 -12.79
C GLU A 87 -9.31 -12.37 -13.84
N LYS A 88 -10.60 -12.62 -13.65
CA LYS A 88 -11.40 -13.50 -14.50
C LYS A 88 -12.77 -12.88 -14.69
N GLU A 89 -13.27 -12.97 -15.91
CA GLU A 89 -14.63 -12.60 -16.28
C GLU A 89 -15.28 -13.78 -17.01
N ALA A 90 -16.35 -14.33 -16.43
CA ALA A 90 -17.07 -15.46 -17.01
C ALA A 90 -18.52 -15.46 -16.54
N TRP A 91 -19.48 -15.63 -17.46
CA TRP A 91 -20.90 -15.85 -17.16
C TRP A 91 -21.47 -14.91 -16.07
N SER A 92 -21.26 -13.59 -16.20
CA SER A 92 -21.73 -12.57 -15.22
C SER A 92 -20.97 -12.54 -13.88
N THR A 93 -19.89 -13.31 -13.76
CA THR A 93 -18.95 -13.27 -12.64
C THR A 93 -17.68 -12.51 -13.01
N ARG A 94 -17.21 -11.65 -12.10
CA ARG A 94 -15.98 -10.86 -12.26
C ARG A 94 -15.14 -10.89 -10.99
N THR A 95 -13.85 -11.15 -11.16
CA THR A 95 -12.85 -11.12 -10.09
C THR A 95 -11.90 -9.96 -10.31
N TYR A 96 -11.77 -9.09 -9.32
CA TYR A 96 -10.85 -7.94 -9.34
C TYR A 96 -9.75 -8.12 -8.30
N CYS A 97 -8.51 -7.78 -8.68
CA CYS A 97 -7.33 -7.93 -7.84
C CYS A 97 -6.65 -6.56 -7.64
N CYS A 98 -6.26 -6.23 -6.41
CA CYS A 98 -5.52 -4.98 -6.15
C CYS A 98 -4.61 -5.09 -4.92
N LYS A 99 -3.56 -4.27 -4.84
CA LYS A 99 -2.50 -4.37 -3.81
C LYS A 99 -2.43 -3.18 -2.83
N LYS A 100 -3.45 -2.33 -2.78
CA LYS A 100 -3.47 -1.17 -1.89
C LYS A 100 -4.43 -1.37 -0.73
N ASP A 101 -4.14 -0.73 0.38
CA ASP A 101 -5.02 -0.75 1.53
C ASP A 101 -6.44 -0.33 1.16
N GLY A 102 -7.42 -1.19 1.45
CA GLY A 102 -8.82 -0.95 1.20
C GLY A 102 -9.22 -0.83 -0.27
N CYS A 103 -8.38 -1.18 -1.23
CA CYS A 103 -8.68 -0.98 -2.66
C CYS A 103 -9.90 -1.77 -3.14
N ASN A 104 -10.22 -2.89 -2.48
CA ASN A 104 -11.40 -3.69 -2.79
C ASN A 104 -12.72 -3.06 -2.28
N LYS A 105 -12.71 -1.80 -1.80
CA LYS A 105 -13.90 -1.04 -1.36
C LYS A 105 -14.95 -0.86 -2.47
N SER A 106 -14.48 -0.51 -3.66
CA SER A 106 -15.31 -0.10 -4.80
C SER A 106 -15.00 -0.98 -6.03
N GLY A 107 -15.74 -0.82 -7.14
CA GLY A 107 -15.40 -1.45 -8.44
C GLY A 107 -14.02 -0.99 -8.96
N PRO A 108 -13.56 -1.53 -10.11
CA PRO A 108 -12.15 -1.53 -10.54
C PRO A 108 -11.47 -0.20 -10.23
N GLY A 109 -10.51 -0.26 -9.30
CA GLY A 109 -9.81 0.90 -8.78
C GLY A 109 -8.95 1.52 -9.87
N ILE A 110 -9.11 2.82 -10.06
CA ILE A 110 -8.17 3.66 -10.78
C ILE A 110 -6.77 3.40 -10.18
N HIS A 111 -5.78 3.14 -11.03
CA HIS A 111 -4.39 3.02 -10.62
C HIS A 111 -3.93 4.38 -10.06
N ASP A 112 -4.19 4.67 -8.79
CA ASP A 112 -3.53 5.79 -8.12
C ASP A 112 -2.05 5.46 -8.01
N THR A 113 -1.27 5.91 -8.98
CA THR A 113 0.17 6.02 -8.84
C THR A 113 0.39 6.96 -7.66
N THR A 114 0.53 6.40 -6.46
CA THR A 114 1.06 7.11 -5.30
C THR A 114 2.51 7.44 -5.63
N THR A 115 2.69 8.54 -6.35
CA THR A 115 3.95 9.24 -6.43
C THR A 115 4.24 9.66 -4.99
N LYS A 116 5.09 8.91 -4.29
CA LYS A 116 5.73 9.38 -3.07
C LYS A 116 6.60 10.59 -3.45
N LEU A 117 5.98 11.76 -3.60
CA LEU A 117 6.65 13.05 -3.61
C LEU A 117 7.07 13.33 -2.16
N THR A 118 8.11 12.62 -1.71
CA THR A 118 8.95 13.12 -0.62
C THR A 118 9.78 14.26 -1.20
N THR A 119 9.18 15.43 -1.33
CA THR A 119 9.90 16.69 -1.51
C THR A 119 10.68 16.97 -0.24
N ILE A 120 11.92 16.48 -0.19
CA ILE A 120 12.96 16.94 0.73
C ILE A 120 13.32 18.37 0.28
N ALA A 121 12.46 19.34 0.61
CA ALA A 121 12.65 20.76 0.28
C ALA A 121 12.88 21.62 1.53
N LEU A 122 13.44 21.05 2.60
CA LEU A 122 13.80 21.78 3.83
C LEU A 122 15.31 21.81 4.14
N GLY A 123 16.15 21.10 3.37
CA GLY A 123 17.61 21.07 3.60
C GLY A 123 18.39 22.21 2.95
N ILE A 124 17.86 22.85 1.89
CA ILE A 124 18.61 23.84 1.09
C ILE A 124 18.45 25.27 1.67
N VAL A 125 17.37 25.55 2.41
CA VAL A 125 17.13 26.90 2.95
C VAL A 125 18.10 27.24 4.08
N PHE A 126 18.53 26.28 4.90
CA PHE A 126 19.47 26.57 5.99
C PHE A 126 20.90 26.86 5.52
N VAL A 127 21.33 26.39 4.34
CA VAL A 127 22.66 26.73 3.80
C VAL A 127 22.72 28.18 3.30
N CYS A 128 21.59 28.77 2.87
CA CYS A 128 21.54 30.19 2.53
C CYS A 128 21.49 31.11 3.77
N SER A 129 20.93 30.65 4.90
CA SER A 129 20.89 31.47 6.13
C SER A 129 22.21 31.54 6.91
N ILE A 130 23.20 30.67 6.61
CA ILE A 130 24.55 30.79 7.20
C ILE A 130 25.48 31.67 6.34
N ARG A 131 24.94 32.27 5.28
CA ARG A 131 25.65 33.20 4.39
C ARG A 131 24.90 34.54 4.29
N GLY A 132 24.41 35.01 5.42
CA GLY A 132 24.07 36.40 5.71
C GLY A 132 24.94 36.89 6.84
#